data_AF-A0A1B8Q7E8-F1
#
_entry.id   AF-A0A1B8Q7E8-F1
#
_cell.length_a   1.000
_cell.length_b   1.000
_cell.length_c   1.000
_cell.angle_alpha   90.00
_cell.angle_beta   90.00
_cell.angle_gamma   90.00
#
_symmetry.space_group_name_H-M   'P 1'
#
loop_
_entity.id
_entity.type
_entity.pdbx_description
1 polymer ?
#
loop_
_entity_poly.entity_id
_entity_poly.type
_entity_poly.pdbx_seq_one_letter_code
_entity_poly.pdbx_strand_id
1 'polypeptide(L)'
;MSDFAILYILASLIIAILIWVESAWVARNGGKLPQNTPFVVISILTSSWLIVSGLALYFLEFDGVLMSVPVVYGVYSLLSWIKGAKLIGDDLPDDPKDIVLPSKYLTYSQSFALVFAVLCVSMLALPYTDLPFL
;
A
#
# COMPACT_ATOMS: atom_id res chain seq x y z
N MET A 1 22.17 7.16 -3.60
CA MET A 1 21.11 6.19 -3.27
C MET A 1 21.66 4.79 -3.52
N SER A 2 21.56 3.89 -2.53
CA SER A 2 22.02 2.50 -2.69
C SER A 2 21.11 1.71 -3.65
N ASP A 3 21.67 0.73 -4.36
CA ASP A 3 20.90 -0.12 -5.28
C ASP A 3 19.73 -0.83 -4.59
N PHE A 4 19.92 -1.23 -3.33
CA PHE A 4 18.88 -1.85 -2.52
C PHE A 4 17.74 -0.88 -2.17
N ALA A 5 18.05 0.40 -1.90
CA ALA A 5 17.02 1.42 -1.69
C ALA A 5 16.22 1.68 -2.98
N ILE A 6 16.89 1.75 -4.13
CA ILE A 6 16.23 1.88 -5.44
C ILE A 6 15.26 0.71 -5.67
N LEU A 7 15.75 -0.52 -5.46
CA LEU A 7 14.95 -1.73 -5.66
C LEU A 7 13.75 -1.78 -4.70
N TYR A 8 13.93 -1.38 -3.44
CA TYR A 8 12.84 -1.25 -2.48
C TYR A 8 11.78 -0.23 -2.93
N ILE A 9 12.20 0.93 -3.44
CA ILE A 9 11.26 1.97 -3.90
C ILE A 9 10.54 1.53 -5.17
N LEU A 10 11.22 0.89 -6.12
CA LEU A 10 10.60 0.31 -7.31
C LEU A 10 9.57 -0.76 -6.95
N ALA A 11 9.91 -1.66 -6.01
CA ALA A 11 8.99 -2.67 -5.55
C ALA A 11 7.80 -2.04 -4.79
N SER A 12 8.03 -0.97 -4.02
CA SER A 12 6.97 -0.21 -3.35
C SER A 12 6.04 0.48 -4.35
N LEU A 13 6.55 0.96 -5.49
CA LEU A 13 5.73 1.48 -6.58
C LEU A 13 4.83 0.39 -7.18
N ILE A 14 5.37 -0.82 -7.38
CA ILE A 14 4.57 -1.97 -7.83
C ILE A 14 3.47 -2.27 -6.80
N ILE A 15 3.79 -2.27 -5.51
CA ILE A 15 2.81 -2.49 -4.44
C ILE A 15 1.72 -1.42 -4.44
N ALA A 16 2.06 -0.16 -4.71
CA ALA A 16 1.08 0.91 -4.86
C ALA A 16 0.07 0.59 -5.99
N ILE A 17 0.57 0.15 -7.14
CA ILE A 17 -0.26 -0.27 -8.29
C ILE A 17 -1.14 -1.47 -7.90
N LEU A 18 -0.57 -2.45 -7.19
CA LEU A 18 -1.31 -3.62 -6.74
C LEU A 18 -2.44 -3.27 -5.76
N ILE A 19 -2.22 -2.36 -4.80
CA ILE A 19 -3.26 -1.87 -3.89
C ILE A 19 -4.41 -1.20 -4.66
N TRP A 20 -4.06 -0.41 -5.68
CA TRP A 20 -5.06 0.22 -6.54
C TRP A 20 -5.90 -0.84 -7.29
N VAL A 21 -5.24 -1.81 -7.90
CA VAL A 21 -5.89 -2.91 -8.64
C VAL A 21 -6.78 -3.74 -7.72
N GLU A 22 -6.28 -4.12 -6.54
CA GLU A 22 -7.02 -4.86 -5.52
C GLU A 22 -8.31 -4.12 -5.14
N SER A 23 -8.20 -2.84 -4.81
CA SER A 23 -9.33 -1.99 -4.43
C SER A 23 -10.35 -1.82 -5.57
N ALA A 24 -9.86 -1.67 -6.81
CA ALA A 24 -10.72 -1.57 -7.99
C ALA A 24 -11.45 -2.88 -8.30
N TRP A 25 -10.80 -4.04 -8.11
CA TRP A 25 -11.44 -5.35 -8.26
C TRP A 25 -12.53 -5.57 -7.21
N VAL A 26 -12.25 -5.26 -5.94
CA VAL A 26 -13.26 -5.36 -4.88
C VAL A 26 -14.44 -4.43 -5.17
N ALA A 27 -14.19 -3.19 -5.60
CA ALA A 27 -15.24 -2.24 -5.95
C ALA A 27 -16.13 -2.76 -7.10
N ARG A 28 -15.51 -3.36 -8.13
CA ARG A 28 -16.24 -3.98 -9.26
C ARG A 28 -17.00 -5.24 -8.84
N ASN A 29 -16.56 -5.94 -7.79
CA ASN A 29 -17.21 -7.13 -7.25
C ASN A 29 -18.25 -6.78 -6.15
N GLY A 30 -18.83 -5.58 -6.19
CA GLY A 30 -19.87 -5.14 -5.25
C GLY A 30 -19.37 -4.97 -3.81
N GLY A 31 -18.07 -4.78 -3.60
CA GLY A 31 -17.46 -4.71 -2.28
C GLY A 31 -17.07 -6.07 -1.70
N LYS A 32 -17.44 -7.19 -2.34
CA LYS A 32 -17.05 -8.54 -1.91
C LYS A 32 -15.64 -8.89 -2.36
N LEU A 33 -14.92 -9.67 -1.56
CA LEU A 33 -13.59 -10.15 -1.91
C LEU A 33 -13.63 -11.18 -3.06
N PRO A 34 -13.00 -10.90 -4.21
CA PRO A 34 -12.90 -11.87 -5.31
C PRO A 34 -12.20 -13.15 -4.85
N GLN A 35 -12.75 -14.31 -5.21
CA GLN A 35 -12.23 -15.63 -4.81
C GLN A 35 -11.35 -16.25 -5.90
N ASN A 36 -10.51 -15.44 -6.56
CA ASN A 36 -9.60 -15.91 -7.60
C ASN A 36 -8.14 -15.85 -7.13
N THR A 37 -7.32 -16.76 -7.65
CA THR A 37 -5.90 -16.87 -7.29
C THR A 37 -5.13 -15.55 -7.43
N PRO A 38 -5.32 -14.75 -8.50
CA PRO A 38 -4.61 -13.47 -8.63
C PRO A 38 -4.92 -12.49 -7.49
N PHE A 39 -6.17 -12.40 -7.05
CA PHE A 39 -6.54 -11.52 -5.94
C PHE A 39 -5.86 -11.94 -4.63
N VAL A 40 -5.86 -13.25 -4.33
CA VAL A 40 -5.20 -13.79 -3.14
C VAL A 40 -3.71 -13.47 -3.13
N VAL A 41 -3.01 -13.67 -4.26
CA VAL A 41 -1.58 -13.37 -4.38
C VAL A 41 -1.33 -11.88 -4.16
N ILE A 42 -2.11 -11.01 -4.82
CA ILE A 42 -2.00 -9.55 -4.64
C ILE A 42 -2.20 -9.17 -3.18
N SER A 43 -3.25 -9.68 -2.53
CA SER A 43 -3.59 -9.35 -1.15
C SER A 43 -2.49 -9.80 -0.16
N ILE A 44 -1.84 -10.94 -0.41
CA ILE A 44 -0.69 -11.39 0.38
C ILE A 44 0.51 -10.47 0.16
N LEU A 45 0.80 -10.09 -1.08
CA LEU A 45 1.92 -9.20 -1.40
C LEU A 45 1.74 -7.82 -0.75
N THR A 46 0.55 -7.22 -0.89
CA THR A 46 0.23 -5.92 -0.29
C THR A 46 0.25 -6.01 1.23
N SER A 47 -0.34 -7.04 1.84
CA SER A 47 -0.35 -7.17 3.31
C SER A 47 1.04 -7.43 3.91
N SER A 48 1.84 -8.29 3.27
CA SER A 48 3.20 -8.62 3.74
C SER A 48 4.16 -7.44 3.61
N TRP A 49 3.85 -6.47 2.74
CA TRP A 49 4.72 -5.32 2.54
C TRP A 49 4.93 -4.47 3.79
N LEU A 50 4.01 -4.49 4.76
CA LEU A 50 4.22 -3.82 6.05
C LEU A 50 5.46 -4.38 6.79
N ILE A 51 5.61 -5.71 6.77
CA ILE A 51 6.76 -6.39 7.37
C ILE A 51 8.01 -6.06 6.57
N VAL A 52 7.92 -6.09 5.23
CA VAL A 52 9.03 -5.73 4.34
C VAL A 52 9.49 -4.30 4.58
N SER A 53 8.57 -3.34 4.73
CA SER A 53 8.88 -1.94 5.06
C SER A 53 9.54 -1.80 6.42
N GLY A 54 9.09 -2.55 7.43
CA GLY A 54 9.74 -2.58 8.75
C GLY A 54 11.16 -3.15 8.68
N LEU A 55 11.36 -4.25 7.95
CA LEU A 55 12.69 -4.83 7.71
C LEU A 55 13.58 -3.88 6.91
N ALA A 56 13.03 -3.19 5.91
CA ALA A 56 13.76 -2.20 5.13
C ALA A 56 14.25 -1.06 6.04
N LEU A 57 13.41 -0.54 6.94
CA LEU A 57 13.83 0.48 7.91
C LEU A 57 14.94 0.03 8.86
N TYR A 58 15.01 -1.27 9.14
CA TYR A 58 16.03 -1.83 10.03
C TYR A 58 17.35 -2.15 9.31
N PHE A 59 17.28 -2.67 8.08
CA PHE A 59 18.44 -3.20 7.36
C PHE A 59 18.98 -2.28 6.26
N LEU A 60 18.19 -1.37 5.72
CA LEU A 60 18.62 -0.47 4.65
C LEU A 60 18.97 0.91 5.21
N GLU A 61 20.08 1.46 4.73
CA GLU A 61 20.45 2.84 4.97
C GLU A 61 19.66 3.73 4.00
N PHE A 62 18.66 4.44 4.55
CA PHE A 62 17.91 5.45 3.83
C PHE A 62 18.48 6.84 4.13
N ASP A 63 18.98 7.53 3.11
CA ASP A 63 19.38 8.93 3.24
C ASP A 63 18.16 9.85 3.25
N GLY A 64 18.07 10.69 4.28
CA GLY A 64 17.14 11.81 4.37
C GLY A 64 15.70 11.44 4.00
N VAL A 65 15.20 12.04 2.92
CA VAL A 65 13.78 11.97 2.54
C VAL A 65 13.39 10.62 1.93
N LEU A 66 14.33 9.75 1.54
CA LEU A 66 14.02 8.40 1.03
C LEU A 66 13.36 7.51 2.10
N MET A 67 13.64 7.77 3.38
CA MET A 67 12.99 7.09 4.51
C MET A 67 11.48 7.33 4.55
N SER A 68 10.96 8.36 3.87
CA SER A 68 9.53 8.63 3.77
C SER A 68 8.75 7.46 3.14
N VAL A 69 9.34 6.71 2.19
CA VAL A 69 8.63 5.62 1.50
C VAL A 69 8.20 4.51 2.46
N PRO A 70 9.10 3.84 3.21
CA PRO A 70 8.67 2.82 4.16
C PRO A 70 7.83 3.38 5.32
N VAL A 71 8.09 4.61 5.78
CA VAL A 71 7.34 5.22 6.89
C VAL A 71 5.89 5.52 6.48
N VAL A 72 5.69 6.17 5.33
CA VAL A 72 4.35 6.49 4.81
C VAL A 72 3.56 5.21 4.55
N TYR A 73 4.22 4.18 4.03
CA TYR A 73 3.60 2.87 3.86
C TYR A 73 3.13 2.28 5.20
N GLY A 74 4.00 2.25 6.21
CA GLY A 74 3.66 1.74 7.54
C GLY A 74 2.50 2.47 8.19
N VAL A 75 2.51 3.81 8.15
CA VAL A 75 1.41 4.64 8.65
C VAL A 75 0.09 4.29 7.96
N TYR A 76 0.11 4.15 6.64
CA TYR A 76 -1.09 3.77 5.89
C TYR A 76 -1.61 2.39 6.25
N SER A 77 -0.75 1.37 6.34
CA SER A 77 -1.20 0.01 6.65
C SER A 77 -1.93 -0.02 7.99
N LEU A 78 -1.37 0.64 9.01
CA LEU A 78 -1.99 0.75 10.33
C LEU A 78 -3.31 1.52 10.29
N LEU A 79 -3.36 2.66 9.60
CA LEU A 79 -4.58 3.45 9.46
C LEU A 79 -5.67 2.71 8.66
N SER A 80 -5.28 1.92 7.67
CA SER A 80 -6.19 1.09 6.88
C SER A 80 -6.83 0.03 7.73
N TRP A 81 -6.08 -0.63 8.61
CA TRP A 81 -6.64 -1.60 9.54
C TRP A 81 -7.63 -0.95 10.52
N ILE A 82 -7.27 0.20 11.10
CA ILE A 82 -8.17 0.95 11.99
C ILE A 82 -9.46 1.36 11.25
N LYS A 83 -9.34 1.90 10.03
CA LYS A 83 -10.50 2.28 9.22
C LYS A 83 -11.33 1.08 8.79
N GLY A 84 -10.69 -0.01 8.39
CA GLY A 84 -11.35 -1.26 8.01
C GLY A 84 -12.18 -1.79 9.17
N ALA A 85 -11.58 -1.94 10.34
CA ALA A 85 -12.27 -2.38 11.56
C ALA A 85 -13.45 -1.46 11.92
N LYS A 86 -13.23 -0.14 11.89
CA LYS A 86 -14.29 0.84 12.21
C LYS A 86 -15.44 0.84 11.22
N LEU A 87 -15.17 0.61 9.93
CA LEU A 87 -16.17 0.67 8.87
C LEU A 87 -16.96 -0.63 8.73
N ILE A 88 -16.36 -1.77 9.10
CA ILE A 88 -17.07 -3.06 9.19
C ILE A 88 -17.99 -3.06 10.42
N GLY A 89 -17.58 -2.44 11.53
CA GLY A 89 -18.41 -2.34 12.74
C GLY A 89 -18.63 -3.70 13.42
N ASP A 90 -19.72 -3.81 14.18
CA ASP A 90 -20.09 -5.03 14.94
C ASP A 90 -20.95 -6.02 14.11
N ASP A 91 -21.36 -5.64 12.89
CA ASP A 91 -22.26 -6.42 12.04
C ASP A 91 -21.46 -7.32 11.07
N LEU A 92 -20.71 -8.26 11.66
CA LEU A 92 -19.92 -9.23 10.91
C LEU A 92 -20.80 -10.44 10.53
N PRO A 93 -20.90 -10.81 9.24
CA PRO A 93 -21.58 -12.03 8.83
C PRO A 93 -20.86 -13.28 9.34
N ASP A 94 -21.60 -14.39 9.50
CA ASP A 94 -21.06 -15.67 9.98
C ASP A 94 -19.99 -16.26 9.05
N ASP A 95 -20.08 -16.00 7.73
CA ASP A 95 -19.06 -16.38 6.74
C ASP A 95 -18.21 -15.14 6.36
N PRO A 96 -16.87 -15.20 6.54
CA PRO A 96 -15.96 -14.14 6.10
C PRO A 96 -16.08 -13.74 4.62
N LYS A 97 -16.58 -14.63 3.76
CA LYS A 97 -16.78 -14.35 2.33
C LYS A 97 -17.92 -13.38 2.05
N ASP A 98 -18.84 -13.23 3.00
CA ASP A 98 -19.95 -12.29 2.90
C ASP A 98 -19.63 -10.91 3.46
N ILE A 99 -18.40 -10.72 3.98
CA ILE A 99 -17.92 -9.39 4.34
C ILE A 99 -17.88 -8.52 3.08
N VAL A 100 -18.65 -7.43 3.13
CA VAL A 100 -18.67 -6.40 2.08
C VAL A 100 -17.84 -5.22 2.56
N LEU A 101 -16.76 -4.93 1.85
CA LEU A 101 -15.92 -3.77 2.13
C LEU A 101 -16.65 -2.48 1.73
N PRO A 102 -16.81 -1.50 2.66
CA PRO A 102 -17.53 -0.27 2.36
C PRO A 102 -16.81 0.57 1.29
N SER A 103 -17.58 1.23 0.42
CA SER A 103 -17.02 2.05 -0.67
C SER A 103 -16.04 3.13 -0.17
N LYS A 104 -16.31 3.74 0.99
CA LYS A 104 -15.42 4.72 1.62
C LYS A 104 -14.04 4.14 1.95
N TYR A 105 -13.97 2.87 2.34
CA TYR A 105 -12.71 2.17 2.57
C TYR A 105 -11.95 1.99 1.25
N LEU A 106 -12.63 1.53 0.20
CA LEU A 106 -12.02 1.30 -1.11
C LEU A 106 -11.50 2.60 -1.76
N THR A 107 -12.25 3.70 -1.66
CA THR A 107 -11.81 5.01 -2.14
C THR A 107 -10.61 5.54 -1.35
N TYR A 108 -10.57 5.28 -0.03
CA TYR A 108 -9.41 5.61 0.79
C TYR A 108 -8.17 4.84 0.34
N SER A 109 -8.29 3.53 0.10
CA SER A 109 -7.18 2.69 -0.37
C SER A 109 -6.67 3.11 -1.75
N GLN A 110 -7.56 3.45 -2.67
CA GLN A 110 -7.18 3.98 -3.99
C GLN A 110 -6.47 5.34 -3.89
N SER A 111 -7.00 6.25 -3.07
CA SER A 111 -6.41 7.58 -2.87
C SER A 111 -5.01 7.46 -2.28
N PHE A 112 -4.82 6.58 -1.31
CA PHE A 112 -3.48 6.27 -0.79
C PHE A 112 -2.57 5.70 -1.87
N ALA A 113 -3.02 4.67 -2.60
CA ALA A 113 -2.22 4.03 -3.63
C ALA A 113 -1.70 5.05 -4.66
N LEU A 114 -2.52 6.02 -5.05
CA LEU A 114 -2.11 7.12 -5.93
C LEU A 114 -1.04 8.00 -5.30
N VAL A 115 -1.28 8.51 -4.08
CA VAL A 115 -0.32 9.39 -3.39
C VAL A 115 1.00 8.67 -3.13
N PHE A 116 0.93 7.39 -2.76
CA PHE A 116 2.10 6.56 -2.52
C PHE A 116 2.86 6.23 -3.81
N ALA A 117 2.16 5.99 -4.91
CA ALA A 117 2.78 5.83 -6.22
C ALA A 117 3.52 7.12 -6.66
N VAL A 118 2.88 8.28 -6.49
CA VAL A 118 3.51 9.58 -6.75
C VAL A 118 4.76 9.76 -5.89
N LEU A 119 4.68 9.45 -4.59
CA LEU A 119 5.83 9.50 -3.69
C LEU A 119 6.98 8.61 -4.21
N CYS A 120 6.69 7.36 -4.57
CA CYS A 120 7.72 6.44 -5.07
C CYS A 120 8.36 6.96 -6.37
N VAL A 121 7.56 7.45 -7.31
CA VAL A 121 8.06 8.06 -8.56
C VAL A 121 8.91 9.29 -8.26
N SER A 122 8.47 10.17 -7.36
CA SER A 122 9.24 11.35 -6.96
C SER A 122 10.59 10.97 -6.34
N MET A 123 10.63 9.95 -5.48
CA MET A 123 11.90 9.49 -4.87
C MET A 123 12.83 8.83 -5.90
N LEU A 124 12.29 8.12 -6.90
CA LEU A 124 13.07 7.56 -8.00
C LEU A 124 13.59 8.63 -8.96
N ALA A 125 12.83 9.71 -9.15
CA ALA A 125 13.20 10.84 -10.00
C ALA A 125 14.18 11.81 -9.31
N LEU A 126 14.23 11.82 -7.97
CA LEU A 126 15.02 12.75 -7.17
C LEU A 126 16.49 12.87 -7.59
N PRO A 127 17.23 11.78 -7.89
CA PRO A 127 18.62 11.88 -8.34
C PRO A 127 18.80 12.63 -9.67
N TYR A 128 17.73 12.79 -10.44
CA TYR A 128 17.72 13.43 -11.75
C TYR A 128 17.15 14.85 -11.72
N THR A 129 16.80 15.36 -10.54
CA THR A 129 16.28 16.71 -10.36
C THR A 129 17.30 17.60 -9.68
N ASP A 130 17.62 18.75 -10.27
CA ASP A 130 18.46 19.80 -9.68
C ASP A 130 17.69 20.58 -8.59
N LEU A 131 17.14 19.89 -7.60
CA LEU A 131 16.43 20.51 -6.47
C LEU A 131 17.41 20.71 -5.30
N PRO A 132 17.89 21.95 -5.05
CA PRO A 132 18.99 22.23 -4.12
C PRO A 132 18.60 22.19 -2.63
N PHE A 133 17.38 21.76 -2.28
CA PHE A 133 16.83 21.81 -0.93
C PHE A 133 16.32 20.45 -0.41
N LEU A 134 16.80 19.35 -1.00
CA LEU A 134 16.66 17.98 -0.48
C LEU A 134 18.03 17.37 -0.21
#